data_AF-A0A5E4ZAE5-F1
#
_entry.id   AF-A0A5E4ZAE5-F1
#
_cell.length_a   1.000
_cell.length_b   1.000
_cell.length_c   1.000
_cell.angle_alpha   90.00
_cell.angle_beta   90.00
_cell.angle_gamma   90.00
#
_symmetry.space_group_name_H-M   'P 1'
#
loop_
_entity.id
_entity.type
_entity.pdbx_description
1 polymer ?
#
loop_
_entity_poly.entity_id
_entity_poly.type
_entity_poly.pdbx_seq_one_letter_code
_entity_poly.pdbx_strand_id
1 'polypeptide(L)'
;MSTSINATALPLQGYPGLQLSANRAQLIADCVATLDDNLPWVMSDADIETHCERFIGDVTRMGVWDRLMDAFQSGSHKREILKAAARCHVASYAQGRRYLFSKGHYPLKTGDQSLYLLQRLLPGARTSLLTSHAARLPSVSALSIIVVTIPGTPLRIPMLPACFSSAEGALSEYEAGLLMNLRTEAWMTVGETIESRDEALSEPECALAARQEELLAAAFSLGGCHENAATEFFKAMQHFARGRQYDDALRCLARARACHPANEASGQIIDAIVDAAQLCSLNTQYAISGVFYAAVADICVQADDAATAAKFRARADECFRWADLCEADARDEDAIAVAIDKAIRRHRDALASSGFDSGTTTVFMDDMCDPISAMAFDAGEGERWCLLLRGEHQGKRTYDLITVETAKQLESIGTHPLTREALHRSDILRGTAALDLLVDAEPRPMS
;
A
#
# COMPACT_ATOMS: atom_id res chain seq x y z
N MET A 1 21.22 2.08 -31.53
CA MET A 1 20.71 2.81 -32.71
C MET A 1 19.66 3.78 -32.21
N SER A 2 19.99 5.08 -32.16
CA SER A 2 19.07 6.12 -31.69
C SER A 2 18.08 6.45 -32.81
N THR A 3 16.87 5.93 -32.71
CA THR A 3 15.73 6.45 -33.46
C THR A 3 15.48 7.87 -32.98
N SER A 4 15.85 8.87 -33.80
CA SER A 4 15.45 10.26 -33.53
C SER A 4 13.94 10.32 -33.63
N ILE A 5 13.26 10.33 -32.48
CA ILE A 5 11.83 10.61 -32.42
C ILE A 5 11.66 12.02 -33.01
N ASN A 6 10.91 12.14 -34.11
CA ASN A 6 10.40 13.44 -34.55
C ASN A 6 9.42 13.92 -33.46
N ALA A 7 9.95 14.55 -32.41
CA ALA A 7 9.30 14.83 -31.13
C ALA A 7 8.29 15.99 -31.19
N THR A 8 7.76 16.30 -32.37
CA THR A 8 6.83 17.41 -32.59
C THR A 8 5.38 16.97 -32.55
N ALA A 9 5.06 15.68 -32.56
CA ALA A 9 3.67 15.22 -32.46
C ALA A 9 3.19 15.26 -31.00
N LEU A 10 2.07 15.96 -30.74
CA LEU A 10 1.34 15.87 -29.48
C LEU A 10 -0.10 15.48 -29.81
N PRO A 11 -0.39 14.18 -29.94
CA PRO A 11 -1.65 13.67 -30.47
C PRO A 11 -2.77 13.72 -29.41
N LEU A 12 -3.02 14.91 -28.87
CA LEU A 12 -4.04 15.20 -27.87
C LEU A 12 -5.12 16.10 -28.48
N GLN A 13 -6.35 15.61 -28.51
CA GLN A 13 -7.53 16.37 -28.91
C GLN A 13 -7.67 17.63 -28.04
N GLY A 14 -7.96 18.75 -28.70
CA GLY A 14 -8.00 20.07 -28.07
C GLY A 14 -6.64 20.78 -28.00
N TYR A 15 -5.54 20.14 -28.42
CA TYR A 15 -4.26 20.83 -28.59
C TYR A 15 -4.15 21.43 -30.01
N PRO A 16 -3.83 22.73 -30.17
CA PRO A 16 -3.77 23.39 -31.48
C PRO A 16 -2.83 22.69 -32.45
N GLY A 17 -3.34 22.33 -33.64
CA GLY A 17 -2.56 21.70 -34.71
C GLY A 17 -2.03 20.29 -34.41
N LEU A 18 -2.35 19.70 -33.25
CA LEU A 18 -1.88 18.37 -32.81
C LEU A 18 -0.35 18.21 -32.82
N GLN A 19 0.37 19.34 -32.85
CA GLN A 19 1.82 19.39 -32.97
C GLN A 19 2.39 20.46 -32.03
N LEU A 20 3.51 20.11 -31.41
CA LEU A 20 4.42 21.04 -30.77
C LEU A 20 5.26 21.73 -31.85
N SER A 21 5.55 23.02 -31.65
CA SER A 21 6.62 23.65 -32.41
C SER A 21 7.95 22.95 -32.11
N ALA A 22 8.88 22.89 -33.07
CA ALA A 22 10.18 22.26 -32.88
C ALA A 22 10.92 22.80 -31.64
N ASN A 23 10.87 24.12 -31.41
CA ASN A 23 11.46 24.74 -30.22
C ASN A 23 10.80 24.27 -28.92
N ARG A 24 9.48 24.08 -28.92
CA ARG A 24 8.76 23.62 -27.71
C ARG A 24 9.00 22.14 -27.45
N ALA A 25 9.02 21.33 -28.50
CA ALA A 25 9.39 19.92 -28.43
C ALA A 25 10.79 19.76 -27.81
N GLN A 26 11.77 20.51 -28.30
CA GLN A 26 13.12 20.49 -27.76
C GLN A 26 13.17 20.95 -26.30
N LEU A 27 12.50 22.06 -25.95
CA LEU A 27 12.44 22.52 -24.56
C LEU A 27 11.83 21.47 -23.63
N ILE A 28 10.75 20.79 -24.04
CA ILE A 28 10.14 19.73 -23.25
C ILE A 28 11.13 18.57 -23.09
N ALA A 29 11.84 18.18 -24.16
CA ALA A 29 12.85 17.14 -24.09
C ALA A 29 13.99 17.51 -23.12
N ASP A 30 14.50 18.74 -23.17
CA ASP A 30 15.56 19.22 -22.28
C ASP A 30 15.09 19.27 -20.81
N CYS A 31 13.86 19.74 -20.58
CA CYS A 31 13.25 19.74 -19.24
C CYS A 31 13.08 18.33 -18.70
N VAL A 32 12.61 17.38 -19.53
CA VAL A 32 12.46 15.97 -19.11
C VAL A 32 13.82 15.35 -18.83
N ALA A 33 14.83 15.53 -19.69
CA ALA A 33 16.18 15.03 -19.45
C ALA A 33 16.77 15.59 -18.16
N THR A 34 16.62 16.90 -17.94
CA THR A 34 17.08 17.55 -16.69
C THR A 34 16.38 16.98 -15.46
N LEU A 35 15.07 16.69 -15.54
CA LEU A 35 14.34 16.11 -14.42
C LEU A 35 14.73 14.64 -14.19
N ASP A 36 14.84 13.85 -15.25
CA ASP A 36 15.29 12.45 -15.24
C ASP A 36 16.67 12.31 -14.58
N ASP A 37 17.60 13.22 -14.88
CA ASP A 37 18.97 13.18 -14.35
C ASP A 37 19.08 13.64 -12.89
N ASN A 38 18.25 14.60 -12.46
CA ASN A 38 18.40 15.21 -11.14
C ASN A 38 17.48 14.56 -10.09
N LEU A 39 16.17 14.44 -10.38
CA LEU A 39 15.15 14.13 -9.38
C LEU A 39 15.38 12.82 -8.61
N PRO A 40 15.86 11.72 -9.22
CA PRO A 40 16.09 10.46 -8.50
C PRO A 40 17.12 10.55 -7.37
N TRP A 41 18.08 11.47 -7.46
CA TRP A 41 19.19 11.60 -6.51
C TRP A 41 18.95 12.64 -5.41
N VAL A 42 17.83 13.37 -5.48
CA VAL A 42 17.51 14.41 -4.50
C VAL A 42 16.94 13.80 -3.23
N MET A 43 17.58 14.10 -2.09
CA MET A 43 17.20 13.58 -0.77
C MET A 43 16.38 14.56 0.08
N SER A 44 16.50 15.87 -0.18
CA SER A 44 15.83 16.93 0.57
C SER A 44 14.46 17.28 -0.03
N ASP A 45 13.41 17.37 0.80
CA ASP A 45 12.07 17.73 0.34
C ASP A 45 12.02 19.13 -0.31
N ALA A 46 12.83 20.08 0.18
CA ALA A 46 12.89 21.43 -0.38
C ALA A 46 13.51 21.45 -1.80
N ASP A 47 14.50 20.60 -2.04
CA ASP A 47 15.12 20.45 -3.35
C ASP A 47 14.17 19.74 -4.32
N ILE A 48 13.47 18.68 -3.85
CA ILE A 48 12.44 17.98 -4.64
C ILE A 48 11.37 18.98 -5.10
N GLU A 49 10.87 19.82 -4.19
CA GLU A 49 9.90 20.86 -4.49
C GLU A 49 10.43 21.82 -5.56
N THR A 50 11.66 22.34 -5.39
CA THR A 50 12.29 23.26 -6.33
C THR A 50 12.39 22.68 -7.74
N HIS A 51 12.85 21.43 -7.86
CA HIS A 51 12.97 20.75 -9.15
C HIS A 51 11.60 20.49 -9.80
N CYS A 52 10.60 20.06 -9.03
CA CYS A 52 9.26 19.80 -9.53
C CYS A 52 8.55 21.09 -9.97
N GLU A 53 8.62 22.16 -9.16
CA GLU A 53 8.01 23.45 -9.48
C GLU A 53 8.63 24.09 -10.71
N ARG A 54 9.97 24.03 -10.83
CA ARG A 54 10.68 24.50 -12.02
C ARG A 54 10.25 23.74 -13.26
N PHE A 55 10.22 22.41 -13.20
CA PHE A 55 9.78 21.59 -14.34
C PHE A 55 8.35 21.89 -14.76
N ILE A 56 7.40 21.92 -13.80
CA ILE A 56 5.99 22.25 -14.08
C ILE A 56 5.90 23.67 -14.65
N GLY A 57 6.66 24.62 -14.10
CA GLY A 57 6.74 25.99 -14.59
C GLY A 57 7.19 26.04 -16.04
N ASP A 58 8.33 25.44 -16.38
CA ASP A 58 8.94 25.50 -17.71
C ASP A 58 8.08 24.79 -18.78
N VAL A 59 7.55 23.60 -18.46
CA VAL A 59 6.67 22.82 -19.35
C VAL A 59 5.29 23.48 -19.54
N THR A 60 4.83 24.31 -18.60
CA THR A 60 3.56 25.04 -18.74
C THR A 60 3.74 26.48 -19.22
N ARG A 61 4.96 27.01 -19.21
CA ARG A 61 5.24 28.40 -19.61
C ARG A 61 4.95 28.59 -21.09
N MET A 62 4.07 29.53 -21.41
CA MET A 62 3.75 29.89 -22.78
C MET A 62 4.60 31.09 -23.23
N GLY A 63 5.11 31.01 -24.46
CA GLY A 63 5.80 32.13 -25.12
C GLY A 63 4.92 33.38 -25.18
N VAL A 64 5.52 34.55 -25.32
CA VAL A 64 4.78 35.83 -25.34
C VAL A 64 3.76 35.87 -26.48
N TRP A 65 4.15 35.37 -27.66
CA TRP A 65 3.26 35.20 -28.83
C TRP A 65 2.16 34.16 -28.61
N ASP A 66 2.50 33.06 -27.96
CA ASP A 66 1.54 32.01 -27.59
C ASP A 66 0.48 32.53 -26.62
N ARG A 67 0.85 33.38 -25.65
CA ARG A 67 -0.08 34.07 -24.72
C ARG A 67 -1.01 35.05 -25.44
N LEU A 68 -0.50 35.73 -26.46
CA LEU A 68 -1.27 36.65 -27.30
C LEU A 68 -2.29 35.89 -28.16
N MET A 69 -1.88 34.79 -28.82
CA MET A 69 -2.79 33.95 -29.61
C MET A 69 -3.82 33.21 -28.75
N ASP A 70 -3.44 32.78 -27.54
CA ASP A 70 -4.34 32.10 -26.59
C ASP A 70 -5.51 32.98 -26.14
N ALA A 71 -5.29 34.30 -26.01
CA ALA A 71 -6.33 35.26 -25.67
C ALA A 71 -7.42 35.35 -26.75
N PHE A 72 -7.13 34.92 -27.98
CA PHE A 72 -8.03 35.04 -29.13
C PHE A 72 -8.66 33.73 -29.60
N GLN A 73 -8.13 32.54 -29.26
CA GLN A 73 -8.60 31.30 -29.91
C GLN A 73 -9.15 30.18 -29.01
N SER A 74 -8.66 29.97 -27.78
CA SER A 74 -9.17 28.97 -26.80
C SER A 74 -8.12 28.67 -25.71
N GLY A 75 -7.53 29.72 -25.11
CA GLY A 75 -6.26 29.61 -24.38
C GLY A 75 -6.25 28.89 -23.03
N SER A 76 -7.38 28.50 -22.45
CA SER A 76 -7.37 27.68 -21.23
C SER A 76 -6.91 26.25 -21.49
N HIS A 77 -7.31 25.67 -22.63
CA HIS A 77 -7.20 24.24 -22.88
C HIS A 77 -5.76 23.77 -23.13
N LYS A 78 -4.97 24.53 -23.90
CA LYS A 78 -3.55 24.20 -24.18
C LYS A 78 -2.73 24.15 -22.89
N ARG A 79 -2.88 25.19 -22.05
CA ARG A 79 -2.16 25.28 -20.78
C ARG A 79 -2.60 24.18 -19.82
N GLU A 80 -3.88 23.86 -19.77
CA GLU A 80 -4.42 22.77 -18.94
C GLU A 80 -3.86 21.41 -19.37
N ILE A 81 -3.83 21.11 -20.67
CA ILE A 81 -3.21 19.88 -21.21
C ILE A 81 -1.74 19.77 -20.80
N LEU A 82 -0.95 20.82 -21.01
CA LEU A 82 0.47 20.81 -20.64
C LEU A 82 0.67 20.71 -19.12
N LYS A 83 -0.21 21.31 -18.33
CA LYS A 83 -0.15 21.25 -16.87
C LYS A 83 -0.52 19.86 -16.35
N ALA A 84 -1.52 19.21 -16.93
CA ALA A 84 -1.84 17.82 -16.65
C ALA A 84 -0.66 16.92 -17.03
N ALA A 85 -0.12 17.06 -18.25
CA ALA A 85 1.01 16.25 -18.72
C ALA A 85 2.27 16.44 -17.86
N ALA A 86 2.59 17.67 -17.44
CA ALA A 86 3.71 17.94 -16.55
C ALA A 86 3.53 17.28 -15.18
N ARG A 87 2.34 17.37 -14.58
CA ARG A 87 2.05 16.75 -13.28
C ARG A 87 2.04 15.24 -13.34
N CYS A 88 1.45 14.65 -14.39
CA CYS A 88 1.52 13.22 -14.66
C CYS A 88 2.98 12.78 -14.78
N HIS A 89 3.81 13.50 -15.53
CA HIS A 89 5.22 13.18 -15.67
C HIS A 89 5.95 13.24 -14.32
N VAL A 90 5.74 14.29 -13.51
CA VAL A 90 6.28 14.37 -12.14
C VAL A 90 5.81 13.18 -11.28
N ALA A 91 4.54 12.79 -11.37
CA ALA A 91 4.01 11.65 -10.62
C ALA A 91 4.56 10.29 -11.06
N SER A 92 5.25 10.20 -12.21
CA SER A 92 5.94 8.97 -12.61
C SER A 92 7.15 8.64 -11.73
N TYR A 93 7.68 9.62 -10.98
CA TYR A 93 8.79 9.44 -10.05
C TYR A 93 8.31 9.32 -8.59
N ALA A 94 9.01 8.54 -7.76
CA ALA A 94 8.68 8.40 -6.35
C ALA A 94 8.77 9.74 -5.59
N GLN A 95 9.85 10.50 -5.81
CA GLN A 95 10.06 11.84 -5.25
C GLN A 95 8.98 12.82 -5.72
N GLY A 96 8.61 12.76 -7.01
CA GLY A 96 7.55 13.60 -7.55
C GLY A 96 6.17 13.28 -6.97
N ARG A 97 5.87 12.01 -6.67
CA ARG A 97 4.65 11.63 -5.91
C ARG A 97 4.66 12.19 -4.50
N ARG A 98 5.79 12.14 -3.78
CA ARG A 98 5.93 12.76 -2.45
C ARG A 98 5.61 14.25 -2.49
N TYR A 99 6.20 14.97 -3.45
CA TYR A 99 5.90 16.39 -3.68
C TYR A 99 4.42 16.63 -4.01
N LEU A 100 3.82 15.84 -4.91
CA LEU A 100 2.41 16.04 -5.27
C LEU A 100 1.47 15.66 -4.13
N PHE A 101 1.85 14.69 -3.28
CA PHE A 101 1.11 14.31 -2.08
C PHE A 101 1.12 15.45 -1.05
N SER A 102 2.28 16.08 -0.79
CA SER A 102 2.36 17.23 0.13
C SER A 102 1.56 18.44 -0.35
N LYS A 103 1.33 18.57 -1.66
CA LYS A 103 0.44 19.58 -2.26
C LYS A 103 -1.04 19.15 -2.33
N GLY A 104 -1.41 17.98 -1.80
CA GLY A 104 -2.78 17.45 -1.87
C GLY A 104 -3.26 17.14 -3.30
N HIS A 105 -2.33 16.91 -4.23
CA HIS A 105 -2.64 16.62 -5.64
C HIS A 105 -2.63 15.12 -5.94
N TYR A 106 -1.84 14.33 -5.21
CA TYR A 106 -1.71 12.89 -5.44
C TYR A 106 -2.39 12.10 -4.31
N PRO A 107 -3.11 10.99 -4.60
CA PRO A 107 -3.30 10.38 -5.92
C PRO A 107 -4.47 10.93 -6.72
N LEU A 108 -5.48 11.55 -6.10
CA LEU A 108 -6.78 11.87 -6.71
C LEU A 108 -6.68 12.79 -7.93
N LYS A 109 -6.22 14.03 -7.74
CA LYS A 109 -6.17 15.04 -8.82
C LYS A 109 -5.18 14.68 -9.92
N THR A 110 -4.11 13.96 -9.58
CA THR A 110 -3.20 13.38 -10.56
C THR A 110 -3.87 12.24 -11.34
N GLY A 111 -4.67 11.41 -10.68
CA GLY A 111 -5.50 10.38 -11.33
C GLY A 111 -6.47 10.98 -12.35
N ASP A 112 -7.18 12.05 -11.95
CA ASP A 112 -8.06 12.80 -12.85
C ASP A 112 -7.29 13.36 -14.05
N GLN A 113 -6.06 13.84 -13.84
CA GLN A 113 -5.20 14.34 -14.91
C GLN A 113 -4.71 13.23 -15.84
N SER A 114 -4.39 12.06 -15.32
CA SER A 114 -4.02 10.90 -16.14
C SER A 114 -5.21 10.47 -17.03
N LEU A 115 -6.41 10.36 -16.45
CA LEU A 115 -7.63 10.06 -17.20
C LEU A 115 -7.95 11.15 -18.23
N TYR A 116 -7.84 12.42 -17.84
CA TYR A 116 -8.05 13.57 -18.71
C TYR A 116 -7.16 13.55 -19.97
N LEU A 117 -5.89 13.15 -19.82
CA LEU A 117 -4.96 13.01 -20.95
C LEU A 117 -5.31 11.78 -21.80
N LEU A 118 -5.65 10.66 -21.16
CA LEU A 118 -6.03 9.42 -21.82
C LEU A 118 -7.29 9.58 -22.69
N GLN A 119 -8.29 10.32 -22.20
CA GLN A 119 -9.52 10.71 -22.93
C GLN A 119 -9.21 11.53 -24.19
N ARG A 120 -8.13 12.31 -24.17
CA ARG A 120 -7.77 13.21 -25.27
C ARG A 120 -6.82 12.58 -26.27
N LEU A 121 -6.25 11.41 -26.02
CA LEU A 121 -5.39 10.76 -27.01
C LEU A 121 -6.20 10.46 -28.27
N LEU A 122 -5.64 10.85 -29.43
CA LEU A 122 -6.21 10.44 -30.72
C LEU A 122 -6.25 8.91 -30.82
N PRO A 123 -7.23 8.30 -31.51
CA PRO A 123 -7.37 6.85 -31.58
C PRO A 123 -6.09 6.12 -31.98
N GLY A 124 -5.37 6.61 -32.99
CA GLY A 124 -4.09 6.02 -33.41
C GLY A 124 -2.98 6.11 -32.37
N ALA A 125 -2.93 7.19 -31.58
CA ALA A 125 -1.98 7.33 -30.48
C ALA A 125 -2.34 6.42 -29.30
N ARG A 126 -3.64 6.30 -28.98
CA ARG A 126 -4.13 5.38 -27.96
C ARG A 126 -3.80 3.93 -28.31
N THR A 127 -4.02 3.52 -29.56
CA THR A 127 -3.63 2.18 -30.04
C THR A 127 -2.11 1.98 -30.00
N SER A 128 -1.32 2.98 -30.39
CA SER A 128 0.15 2.89 -30.31
C SER A 128 0.64 2.71 -28.87
N LEU A 129 -0.01 3.36 -27.89
CA LEU A 129 0.29 3.23 -26.47
C LEU A 129 0.02 1.80 -25.94
N LEU A 130 -0.99 1.12 -26.49
CA LEU A 130 -1.48 -0.18 -26.02
C LEU A 130 -1.00 -1.37 -26.88
N THR A 131 -0.08 -1.16 -27.82
CA THR A 131 0.43 -2.23 -28.70
C THR A 131 1.95 -2.26 -28.69
N SER A 132 2.54 -3.37 -29.17
CA SER A 132 3.99 -3.55 -29.27
C SER A 132 4.71 -2.53 -30.17
N HIS A 133 3.95 -1.64 -30.83
CA HIS A 133 4.44 -0.50 -31.59
C HIS A 133 4.56 0.77 -30.75
N ALA A 134 4.47 0.67 -29.42
CA ALA A 134 4.74 1.78 -28.53
C ALA A 134 6.16 2.31 -28.78
N ALA A 135 6.26 3.62 -29.05
CA ALA A 135 7.55 4.27 -29.32
C ALA A 135 8.54 4.13 -28.15
N ARG A 136 8.02 3.93 -26.94
CA ARG A 136 8.76 3.59 -25.73
C ARG A 136 7.97 2.56 -24.95
N LEU A 137 8.65 1.53 -24.46
CA LEU A 137 8.03 0.48 -23.66
C LEU A 137 7.49 1.09 -22.35
N PRO A 138 6.36 0.56 -21.83
CA PRO A 138 5.90 0.93 -20.49
C PRO A 138 6.97 0.57 -19.45
N SER A 139 7.05 1.37 -18.39
CA SER A 139 7.80 1.01 -17.20
C SER A 139 6.85 0.79 -16.03
N VAL A 140 7.24 -0.07 -15.12
CA VAL A 140 6.54 -0.27 -13.85
C VAL A 140 7.39 0.43 -12.79
N SER A 141 6.77 1.18 -11.88
CA SER A 141 7.48 1.78 -10.73
C SER A 141 7.66 0.76 -9.59
N ALA A 142 8.44 1.10 -8.57
CA ALA A 142 8.64 0.22 -7.40
C ALA A 142 7.34 -0.11 -6.63
N LEU A 143 6.26 0.61 -6.86
CA LEU A 143 4.94 0.41 -6.22
C LEU A 143 3.92 -0.13 -7.22
N SER A 144 4.40 -0.86 -8.23
CA SER A 144 3.55 -1.49 -9.24
C SER A 144 2.66 -0.52 -10.06
N ILE A 145 2.95 0.80 -10.01
CA ILE A 145 2.31 1.79 -10.89
C ILE A 145 2.88 1.67 -12.30
N ILE A 146 2.01 1.41 -13.27
CA ILE A 146 2.34 1.37 -14.69
C ILE A 146 2.50 2.81 -15.21
N VAL A 147 3.61 3.08 -15.89
CA VAL A 147 3.93 4.38 -16.48
C VAL A 147 4.08 4.20 -17.98
N VAL A 148 3.27 4.93 -18.74
CA VAL A 148 3.29 4.94 -20.20
C VAL A 148 3.80 6.27 -20.73
N THR A 149 4.41 6.29 -21.91
CA THR A 149 4.90 7.52 -22.53
C THR A 149 3.88 8.03 -23.55
N ILE A 150 3.61 9.34 -23.55
CA ILE A 150 2.72 9.97 -24.54
C ILE A 150 3.38 9.85 -25.92
N PRO A 151 2.75 9.20 -26.90
CA PRO A 151 3.34 9.02 -28.22
C PRO A 151 3.77 10.34 -28.85
N GLY A 152 5.00 10.38 -29.38
CA GLY A 152 5.57 11.58 -29.98
C GLY A 152 6.24 12.55 -29.00
N THR A 153 6.22 12.28 -27.69
CA THR A 153 6.87 13.13 -26.68
C THR A 153 7.62 12.30 -25.62
N PRO A 154 8.50 12.91 -24.83
CA PRO A 154 9.14 12.22 -23.70
C PRO A 154 8.30 12.27 -22.40
N LEU A 155 7.12 12.89 -22.43
CA LEU A 155 6.25 13.03 -21.26
C LEU A 155 5.58 11.70 -20.91
N ARG A 156 5.38 11.48 -19.61
CA ARG A 156 4.92 10.20 -19.05
C ARG A 156 3.56 10.36 -18.37
N ILE A 157 2.72 9.33 -18.44
CA ILE A 157 1.44 9.24 -17.76
C ILE A 157 1.48 8.03 -16.83
N PRO A 158 1.33 8.22 -15.50
CA PRO A 158 1.10 7.12 -14.59
C PRO A 158 -0.36 6.67 -14.73
N MET A 159 -0.54 5.38 -14.95
CA MET A 159 -1.86 4.74 -15.02
C MET A 159 -2.35 4.53 -13.60
N LEU A 160 -3.14 5.48 -13.11
CA LEU A 160 -3.73 5.48 -11.77
C LEU A 160 -5.16 4.92 -11.84
N PRO A 161 -5.81 4.60 -10.70
CA PRO A 161 -7.11 3.93 -10.69
C PRO A 161 -8.20 4.57 -11.58
N ALA A 162 -8.22 5.90 -11.70
CA ALA A 162 -9.15 6.59 -12.61
C ALA A 162 -9.03 6.12 -14.08
N CYS A 163 -7.84 5.72 -14.53
CA CYS A 163 -7.58 5.19 -15.86
C CYS A 163 -8.14 3.77 -16.08
N PHE A 164 -8.49 3.03 -15.03
CA PHE A 164 -9.05 1.67 -15.07
C PHE A 164 -10.50 1.63 -14.57
N SER A 165 -11.11 2.80 -14.36
CA SER A 165 -12.49 2.91 -13.87
C SER A 165 -13.51 2.73 -15.00
N SER A 166 -14.79 2.77 -14.65
CA SER A 166 -15.91 2.83 -15.62
C SER A 166 -16.14 4.22 -16.21
N ALA A 167 -15.30 5.21 -15.89
CA ALA A 167 -15.44 6.57 -16.42
C ALA A 167 -15.21 6.62 -17.94
N GLU A 168 -15.85 7.58 -18.61
CA GLU A 168 -15.70 7.79 -20.04
C GLU A 168 -14.22 7.96 -20.43
N GLY A 169 -13.76 7.22 -21.43
CA GLY A 169 -12.39 7.26 -21.94
C GLY A 169 -11.32 6.65 -21.03
N ALA A 170 -11.69 6.03 -19.89
CA ALA A 170 -10.84 5.09 -19.19
C ALA A 170 -10.52 3.88 -20.09
N LEU A 171 -9.55 3.05 -19.69
CA LEU A 171 -9.24 1.81 -20.41
C LEU A 171 -10.40 0.83 -20.25
N SER A 172 -10.86 0.28 -21.37
CA SER A 172 -11.72 -0.91 -21.34
C SER A 172 -10.94 -2.11 -20.78
N GLU A 173 -11.65 -3.14 -20.32
CA GLU A 173 -11.04 -4.40 -19.87
C GLU A 173 -10.09 -5.00 -20.92
N TYR A 174 -10.49 -4.96 -22.19
CA TYR A 174 -9.66 -5.40 -23.31
C TYR A 174 -8.36 -4.58 -23.42
N GLU A 175 -8.45 -3.25 -23.31
CA GLU A 175 -7.28 -2.37 -23.37
C GLU A 175 -6.37 -2.53 -22.15
N ALA A 176 -6.94 -2.73 -20.96
CA ALA A 176 -6.19 -3.06 -19.76
C ALA A 176 -5.44 -4.40 -19.94
N GLY A 177 -6.10 -5.42 -20.49
CA GLY A 177 -5.46 -6.69 -20.85
C GLY A 177 -4.32 -6.53 -21.86
N LEU A 178 -4.48 -5.68 -22.88
CA LEU A 178 -3.39 -5.37 -23.81
C LEU A 178 -2.21 -4.70 -23.10
N LEU A 179 -2.48 -3.71 -22.24
CA LEU A 179 -1.46 -3.01 -21.46
C LEU A 179 -0.65 -3.98 -20.59
N MET A 180 -1.33 -4.90 -19.90
CA MET A 180 -0.68 -5.91 -19.04
C MET A 180 0.22 -6.86 -19.83
N ASN A 181 -0.11 -7.13 -21.11
CA ASN A 181 0.67 -7.99 -22.00
C ASN A 181 1.81 -7.26 -22.73
N LEU A 182 1.94 -5.94 -22.60
CA LEU A 182 3.06 -5.22 -23.18
C LEU A 182 4.36 -5.56 -22.46
N ARG A 183 5.45 -5.64 -23.21
CA ARG A 183 6.78 -5.86 -22.64
C ARG A 183 7.33 -4.58 -22.02
N THR A 184 8.04 -4.72 -20.91
CA THR A 184 8.84 -3.67 -20.28
C THR A 184 10.28 -3.71 -20.79
N GLU A 185 11.13 -2.78 -20.35
CA GLU A 185 12.57 -2.78 -20.67
C GLU A 185 13.30 -4.05 -20.18
N ALA A 186 12.74 -4.76 -19.20
CA ALA A 186 13.25 -6.03 -18.70
C ALA A 186 12.80 -7.26 -19.52
N TRP A 187 12.14 -7.05 -20.67
CA TRP A 187 11.60 -8.09 -21.57
C TRP A 187 10.51 -9.00 -20.97
N MET A 188 10.12 -8.77 -19.72
CA MET A 188 8.90 -9.32 -19.11
C MET A 188 7.69 -8.48 -19.50
N THR A 189 6.51 -9.09 -19.51
CA THR A 189 5.26 -8.34 -19.63
C THR A 189 5.06 -7.41 -18.43
N VAL A 190 4.19 -6.41 -18.55
CA VAL A 190 3.84 -5.52 -17.45
C VAL A 190 3.26 -6.33 -16.27
N GLY A 191 2.40 -7.31 -16.56
CA GLY A 191 1.87 -8.24 -15.55
C GLY A 191 2.96 -9.03 -14.83
N GLU A 192 3.81 -9.74 -15.58
CA GLU A 192 4.95 -10.49 -15.00
C GLU A 192 5.91 -9.57 -14.23
N THR A 193 6.09 -8.33 -14.66
CA THR A 193 6.96 -7.36 -13.97
C THR A 193 6.37 -6.93 -12.63
N ILE A 194 5.04 -6.77 -12.54
CA ILE A 194 4.35 -6.47 -11.28
C ILE A 194 4.45 -7.67 -10.34
N GLU A 195 4.07 -8.86 -10.81
CA GLU A 195 4.10 -10.11 -10.03
C GLU A 195 5.51 -10.41 -9.51
N SER A 196 6.51 -10.40 -10.40
CA SER A 196 7.91 -10.67 -10.03
C SER A 196 8.46 -9.67 -9.00
N ARG A 197 8.00 -8.42 -9.00
CA ARG A 197 8.43 -7.42 -8.02
C ARG A 197 7.78 -7.64 -6.68
N ASP A 198 6.47 -7.87 -6.66
CA ASP A 198 5.73 -8.13 -5.44
C ASP A 198 6.24 -9.42 -4.75
N GLU A 199 6.69 -10.41 -5.51
CA GLU A 199 7.34 -11.63 -5.00
C GLU A 199 8.79 -11.41 -4.51
N ALA A 200 9.51 -10.45 -5.10
CA ALA A 200 10.91 -10.19 -4.78
C ALA A 200 11.12 -9.26 -3.58
N LEU A 201 10.05 -8.67 -3.02
CA LEU A 201 10.16 -7.79 -1.86
C LEU A 201 10.69 -8.56 -0.64
N SER A 202 11.78 -8.05 -0.06
CA SER A 202 12.22 -8.51 1.26
C SER A 202 11.22 -8.10 2.36
N GLU A 203 11.31 -8.70 3.55
CA GLU A 203 10.48 -8.35 4.70
C GLU A 203 10.47 -6.84 5.04
N PRO A 204 11.61 -6.12 5.10
CA PRO A 204 11.59 -4.67 5.34
C PRO A 204 11.01 -3.87 4.18
N GLU A 205 11.17 -4.33 2.94
CA GLU A 205 10.59 -3.67 1.76
C GLU A 205 9.08 -3.84 1.71
N CYS A 206 8.56 -4.99 2.16
CA CYS A 206 7.12 -5.22 2.34
C CYS A 206 6.51 -4.17 3.28
N ALA A 207 7.15 -3.87 4.42
CA ALA A 207 6.66 -2.85 5.34
C ALA A 207 6.63 -1.44 4.72
N LEU A 208 7.65 -1.09 3.93
CA LEU A 208 7.71 0.20 3.23
C LEU A 208 6.61 0.31 2.16
N ALA A 209 6.41 -0.75 1.37
CA ALA A 209 5.34 -0.82 0.37
C ALA A 209 3.96 -0.68 1.03
N ALA A 210 3.71 -1.45 2.10
CA ALA A 210 2.46 -1.43 2.84
C ALA A 210 2.11 -0.04 3.40
N ARG A 211 3.10 0.66 3.99
CA ARG A 211 2.91 2.04 4.50
C ARG A 211 2.56 3.01 3.38
N GLN A 212 3.16 2.85 2.22
CA GLN A 212 2.85 3.68 1.08
C GLN A 212 1.42 3.44 0.58
N GLU A 213 1.00 2.19 0.44
CA GLU A 213 -0.36 1.81 0.07
C GLU A 213 -1.40 2.29 1.10
N GLU A 214 -1.10 2.20 2.39
CA GLU A 214 -1.95 2.74 3.46
C GLU A 214 -2.17 4.26 3.29
N LEU A 215 -1.12 5.02 2.93
CA LEU A 215 -1.23 6.45 2.65
C LEU A 215 -2.09 6.74 1.42
N LEU A 216 -2.00 5.92 0.36
CA LEU A 216 -2.86 6.04 -0.82
C LEU A 216 -4.31 5.75 -0.47
N ALA A 217 -4.55 4.65 0.26
CA ALA A 217 -5.86 4.24 0.70
C ALA A 217 -6.54 5.33 1.55
N ALA A 218 -5.80 5.92 2.49
CA ALA A 218 -6.29 7.04 3.29
C ALA A 218 -6.65 8.26 2.42
N ALA A 219 -5.81 8.59 1.44
CA ALA A 219 -6.09 9.70 0.53
C ALA A 219 -7.33 9.43 -0.35
N PHE A 220 -7.51 8.20 -0.85
CA PHE A 220 -8.72 7.81 -1.58
C PHE A 220 -9.97 7.86 -0.70
N SER A 221 -9.87 7.38 0.54
CA SER A 221 -10.97 7.39 1.51
C SER A 221 -11.42 8.83 1.82
N LEU A 222 -10.48 9.74 2.07
CA LEU A 222 -10.76 11.17 2.26
C LEU A 222 -11.36 11.84 1.01
N GLY A 223 -11.05 11.32 -0.17
CA GLY A 223 -11.63 11.76 -1.45
C GLY A 223 -13.00 11.16 -1.77
N GLY A 224 -13.54 10.27 -0.94
CA GLY A 224 -14.80 9.56 -1.21
C GLY A 224 -14.68 8.44 -2.24
N CYS A 225 -13.46 8.05 -2.65
CA CYS A 225 -13.22 6.94 -3.57
C CYS A 225 -13.10 5.61 -2.79
N HIS A 226 -14.21 5.16 -2.21
CA HIS A 226 -14.22 4.05 -1.25
C HIS A 226 -13.73 2.70 -1.81
N GLU A 227 -14.09 2.35 -3.05
CA GLU A 227 -13.61 1.12 -3.71
C GLU A 227 -12.08 1.11 -3.91
N ASN A 228 -11.52 2.23 -4.37
CA ASN A 228 -10.09 2.40 -4.52
C ASN A 228 -9.38 2.36 -3.16
N ALA A 229 -9.99 2.99 -2.14
CA ALA A 229 -9.47 2.95 -0.78
C ALA A 229 -9.45 1.52 -0.23
N ALA A 230 -10.52 0.75 -0.43
CA ALA A 230 -10.60 -0.64 -0.01
C ALA A 230 -9.52 -1.48 -0.69
N THR A 231 -9.38 -1.38 -2.02
CA THR A 231 -8.34 -2.06 -2.80
C THR A 231 -6.93 -1.78 -2.26
N GLU A 232 -6.59 -0.51 -2.03
CA GLU A 232 -5.27 -0.14 -1.53
C GLU A 232 -5.06 -0.56 -0.07
N PHE A 233 -6.10 -0.56 0.78
CA PHE A 233 -5.99 -1.13 2.13
C PHE A 233 -5.79 -2.65 2.12
N PHE A 234 -6.42 -3.39 1.20
CA PHE A 234 -6.20 -4.84 1.07
C PHE A 234 -4.78 -5.17 0.60
N LYS A 235 -4.22 -4.40 -0.34
CA LYS A 235 -2.80 -4.54 -0.72
C LYS A 235 -1.87 -4.26 0.46
N ALA A 236 -2.13 -3.15 1.18
CA ALA A 236 -1.35 -2.81 2.37
C ALA A 236 -1.41 -3.92 3.42
N MET A 237 -2.58 -4.53 3.63
CA MET A 237 -2.75 -5.67 4.52
C MET A 237 -1.89 -6.87 4.08
N GLN A 238 -1.91 -7.24 2.80
CA GLN A 238 -1.08 -8.34 2.30
C GLN A 238 0.41 -8.08 2.50
N HIS A 239 0.88 -6.87 2.16
CA HIS A 239 2.28 -6.51 2.35
C HIS A 239 2.67 -6.45 3.84
N PHE A 240 1.82 -5.95 4.72
CA PHE A 240 2.05 -6.03 6.17
C PHE A 240 2.13 -7.48 6.66
N ALA A 241 1.24 -8.36 6.17
CA ALA A 241 1.27 -9.78 6.54
C ALA A 241 2.53 -10.50 6.05
N ARG A 242 2.98 -10.23 4.81
CA ARG A 242 4.27 -10.70 4.26
C ARG A 242 5.46 -10.17 5.07
N GLY A 243 5.38 -8.90 5.48
CA GLY A 243 6.34 -8.22 6.36
C GLY A 243 6.26 -8.61 7.84
N ARG A 244 5.42 -9.59 8.22
CA ARG A 244 5.18 -10.03 9.61
C ARG A 244 4.75 -8.92 10.58
N GLN A 245 4.08 -7.88 10.05
CA GLN A 245 3.50 -6.78 10.81
C GLN A 245 1.98 -6.98 10.95
N TYR A 246 1.60 -8.05 11.67
CA TYR A 246 0.22 -8.54 11.67
C TYR A 246 -0.81 -7.57 12.26
N ASP A 247 -0.44 -6.79 13.28
CA ASP A 247 -1.32 -5.75 13.83
C ASP A 247 -1.66 -4.67 12.81
N ASP A 248 -0.67 -4.25 12.03
CA ASP A 248 -0.88 -3.31 10.93
C ASP A 248 -1.74 -3.93 9.81
N ALA A 249 -1.56 -5.22 9.54
CA ALA A 249 -2.39 -5.96 8.57
C ALA A 249 -3.87 -6.02 9.02
N LEU A 250 -4.15 -6.40 10.27
CA LEU A 250 -5.51 -6.43 10.83
C LEU A 250 -6.19 -5.05 10.81
N ARG A 251 -5.41 -4.00 11.10
CA ARG A 251 -5.90 -2.62 11.02
C ARG A 251 -6.25 -2.21 9.59
N CYS A 252 -5.42 -2.58 8.62
CA CYS A 252 -5.72 -2.37 7.21
C CYS A 252 -6.96 -3.15 6.77
N LEU A 253 -7.12 -4.40 7.20
CA LEU A 253 -8.34 -5.20 6.96
C LEU A 253 -9.59 -4.49 7.49
N ALA A 254 -9.56 -4.01 8.74
CA ALA A 254 -10.69 -3.32 9.34
C ALA A 254 -11.08 -2.05 8.56
N ARG A 255 -10.08 -1.26 8.13
CA ARG A 255 -10.30 -0.06 7.31
C ARG A 255 -10.77 -0.38 5.89
N ALA A 256 -10.24 -1.44 5.28
CA ALA A 256 -10.67 -1.93 3.98
C ALA A 256 -12.15 -2.30 4.01
N ARG A 257 -12.56 -3.09 5.02
CA ARG A 257 -13.96 -3.48 5.23
C ARG A 257 -14.89 -2.29 5.45
N ALA A 258 -14.44 -1.25 6.15
CA ALA A 258 -15.22 -0.03 6.33
C ALA A 258 -15.43 0.76 5.04
N CYS A 259 -14.55 0.58 4.04
CA CYS A 259 -14.67 1.20 2.71
C CYS A 259 -15.32 0.28 1.67
N HIS A 260 -15.36 -1.04 1.92
CA HIS A 260 -15.81 -2.03 0.95
C HIS A 260 -17.34 -2.02 0.79
N PRO A 261 -17.89 -1.92 -0.44
CA PRO A 261 -19.32 -2.00 -0.65
C PRO A 261 -19.85 -3.41 -0.31
N ALA A 262 -20.94 -3.47 0.45
CA ALA A 262 -21.45 -4.73 1.02
C ALA A 262 -21.86 -5.79 -0.04
N ASN A 263 -22.11 -5.43 -1.30
CA ASN A 263 -22.73 -6.35 -2.27
C ASN A 263 -21.76 -6.88 -3.35
N GLU A 264 -20.46 -6.62 -3.24
CA GLU A 264 -19.49 -7.07 -4.24
C GLU A 264 -18.43 -7.97 -3.61
N ALA A 265 -18.48 -9.27 -3.87
CA ALA A 265 -17.36 -10.15 -3.63
C ALA A 265 -16.41 -10.07 -4.84
N SER A 266 -15.31 -9.32 -4.70
CA SER A 266 -14.21 -9.41 -5.67
C SER A 266 -13.35 -10.62 -5.31
N GLY A 267 -13.17 -11.55 -6.26
CA GLY A 267 -12.28 -12.70 -6.08
C GLY A 267 -10.87 -12.29 -5.68
N GLN A 268 -10.37 -11.18 -6.23
CA GLN A 268 -9.05 -10.62 -5.88
C GLN A 268 -8.95 -10.21 -4.40
N ILE A 269 -10.03 -9.66 -3.82
CA ILE A 269 -10.06 -9.29 -2.40
C ILE A 269 -10.08 -10.53 -1.52
N ILE A 270 -10.88 -11.53 -1.90
CA ILE A 270 -10.95 -12.80 -1.17
C ILE A 270 -9.59 -13.49 -1.19
N ASP A 271 -8.98 -13.64 -2.37
CA ASP A 271 -7.67 -14.25 -2.55
C ASP A 271 -6.62 -13.49 -1.71
N ALA A 272 -6.68 -12.16 -1.70
CA ALA A 272 -5.76 -11.35 -0.92
C ALA A 272 -5.83 -11.61 0.60
N ILE A 273 -7.04 -11.71 1.14
CA ILE A 273 -7.24 -12.01 2.56
C ILE A 273 -6.85 -13.46 2.87
N VAL A 274 -7.16 -14.41 1.98
CA VAL A 274 -6.79 -15.83 2.13
C VAL A 274 -5.28 -16.00 2.13
N ASP A 275 -4.56 -15.34 1.22
CA ASP A 275 -3.09 -15.38 1.18
C ASP A 275 -2.49 -14.83 2.48
N ALA A 276 -3.02 -13.72 3.00
CA ALA A 276 -2.60 -13.19 4.29
C ALA A 276 -2.89 -14.18 5.44
N ALA A 277 -4.06 -14.83 5.43
CA ALA A 277 -4.42 -15.85 6.42
C ALA A 277 -3.46 -17.05 6.40
N GLN A 278 -3.10 -17.53 5.20
CA GLN A 278 -2.16 -18.64 5.01
C GLN A 278 -0.75 -18.28 5.48
N LEU A 279 -0.28 -17.08 5.15
CA LEU A 279 1.00 -16.57 5.67
C LEU A 279 1.00 -16.51 7.20
N CYS A 280 -0.10 -16.10 7.83
CA CYS A 280 -0.23 -16.12 9.29
C CYS A 280 -0.17 -17.55 9.85
N SER A 281 -0.90 -18.51 9.26
CA SER A 281 -0.85 -19.92 9.69
C SER A 281 0.55 -20.52 9.59
N LEU A 282 1.29 -20.21 8.52
CA LEU A 282 2.67 -20.68 8.32
C LEU A 282 3.65 -20.15 9.37
N ASN A 283 3.34 -19.00 9.98
CA ASN A 283 4.14 -18.38 11.05
C ASN A 283 3.46 -18.55 12.42
N THR A 284 2.64 -19.59 12.58
CA THR A 284 1.94 -19.96 13.83
C THR A 284 1.08 -18.86 14.46
N GLN A 285 0.63 -17.88 13.66
CA GLN A 285 -0.29 -16.82 14.08
C GLN A 285 -1.74 -17.25 13.81
N TYR A 286 -2.21 -18.21 14.61
CA TYR A 286 -3.48 -18.89 14.34
C TYR A 286 -4.70 -18.02 14.68
N ALA A 287 -4.68 -17.25 15.77
CA ALA A 287 -5.77 -16.31 16.08
C ALA A 287 -5.92 -15.27 14.98
N ILE A 288 -4.81 -14.67 14.53
CA ILE A 288 -4.81 -13.69 13.43
C ILE A 288 -5.30 -14.33 12.13
N SER A 289 -4.83 -15.54 11.80
CA SER A 289 -5.31 -16.29 10.62
C SER A 289 -6.82 -16.54 10.67
N GLY A 290 -7.35 -16.89 11.84
CA GLY A 290 -8.78 -17.04 12.09
C GLY A 290 -9.56 -15.76 11.82
N VAL A 291 -9.05 -14.60 12.25
CA VAL A 291 -9.67 -13.30 11.98
C VAL A 291 -9.75 -13.01 10.47
N PHE A 292 -8.69 -13.33 9.70
CA PHE A 292 -8.72 -13.19 8.25
C PHE A 292 -9.76 -14.10 7.60
N TYR A 293 -9.81 -15.39 7.94
CA TYR A 293 -10.82 -16.31 7.39
C TYR A 293 -12.26 -15.91 7.78
N ALA A 294 -12.48 -15.44 9.01
CA ALA A 294 -13.78 -14.92 9.45
C ALA A 294 -14.18 -13.68 8.63
N ALA A 295 -13.23 -12.81 8.29
CA ALA A 295 -13.49 -11.66 7.44
C ALA A 295 -13.89 -12.06 6.01
N VAL A 296 -13.24 -13.08 5.42
CA VAL A 296 -13.66 -13.64 4.13
C VAL A 296 -15.07 -14.20 4.21
N ALA A 297 -15.38 -14.96 5.26
CA ALA A 297 -16.71 -15.51 5.46
C ALA A 297 -17.78 -14.41 5.56
N ASP A 298 -17.51 -13.33 6.30
CA ASP A 298 -18.40 -12.17 6.38
C ASP A 298 -18.62 -11.54 5.00
N ILE A 299 -17.58 -11.36 4.18
CA ILE A 299 -17.69 -10.83 2.80
C ILE A 299 -18.55 -11.75 1.93
N CYS A 300 -18.31 -13.06 1.96
CA CYS A 300 -19.09 -14.04 1.20
C CYS A 300 -20.58 -14.04 1.60
N VAL A 301 -20.89 -13.84 2.89
CA VAL A 301 -22.29 -13.72 3.36
C VAL A 301 -22.96 -12.48 2.75
N GLN A 302 -22.26 -11.35 2.73
CA GLN A 302 -22.83 -10.12 2.17
C GLN A 302 -23.04 -10.22 0.65
N ALA A 303 -22.24 -11.03 -0.04
CA ALA A 303 -22.39 -11.36 -1.45
C ALA A 303 -23.34 -12.55 -1.75
N ASP A 304 -24.09 -13.05 -0.75
CA ASP A 304 -25.04 -14.17 -0.86
C ASP A 304 -24.40 -15.51 -1.29
N ASP A 305 -23.11 -15.72 -1.02
CA ASP A 305 -22.40 -16.99 -1.22
C ASP A 305 -22.27 -17.77 0.08
N ALA A 306 -23.40 -18.34 0.53
CA ALA A 306 -23.49 -19.08 1.78
C ALA A 306 -22.58 -20.32 1.84
N ALA A 307 -22.32 -20.97 0.70
CA ALA A 307 -21.50 -22.17 0.64
C ALA A 307 -20.02 -21.85 0.88
N THR A 308 -19.50 -20.82 0.19
CA THR A 308 -18.12 -20.35 0.39
C THR A 308 -17.95 -19.73 1.78
N ALA A 309 -18.95 -18.99 2.27
CA ALA A 309 -18.94 -18.47 3.64
C ALA A 309 -18.81 -19.59 4.69
N ALA A 310 -19.59 -20.67 4.57
CA ALA A 310 -19.54 -21.80 5.50
C ALA A 310 -18.16 -22.49 5.51
N LYS A 311 -17.54 -22.63 4.34
CA LYS A 311 -16.18 -23.17 4.21
C LYS A 311 -15.16 -22.32 4.98
N PHE A 312 -15.20 -21.01 4.82
CA PHE A 312 -14.24 -20.12 5.49
C PHE A 312 -14.52 -19.95 6.98
N ARG A 313 -15.78 -20.02 7.44
CA ARG A 313 -16.09 -20.11 8.88
C ARG A 313 -15.49 -21.35 9.52
N ALA A 314 -15.65 -22.52 8.90
CA ALA A 314 -15.08 -23.76 9.41
C ALA A 314 -13.54 -23.68 9.52
N ARG A 315 -12.89 -22.98 8.58
CA ARG A 315 -11.45 -22.73 8.63
C ARG A 315 -11.07 -21.74 9.74
N ALA A 316 -11.84 -20.66 9.91
CA ALA A 316 -11.66 -19.72 11.01
C ALA A 316 -11.79 -20.42 12.38
N ASP A 317 -12.82 -21.24 12.57
CA ASP A 317 -13.06 -22.04 13.78
C ASP A 317 -11.91 -23.01 14.08
N GLU A 318 -11.31 -23.59 13.05
CA GLU A 318 -10.12 -24.43 13.21
C GLU A 318 -8.93 -23.62 13.72
N CYS A 319 -8.67 -22.45 13.12
CA CYS A 319 -7.59 -21.56 13.55
C CYS A 319 -7.81 -21.03 14.97
N PHE A 320 -9.02 -20.61 15.34
CA PHE A 320 -9.33 -20.17 16.70
C PHE A 320 -9.16 -21.28 17.72
N ARG A 321 -9.58 -22.51 17.41
CA ARG A 321 -9.35 -23.66 18.30
C ARG A 321 -7.87 -23.94 18.53
N TRP A 322 -7.01 -23.71 17.53
CA TRP A 322 -5.56 -23.81 17.71
C TRP A 322 -5.00 -22.71 18.62
N ALA A 323 -5.64 -21.54 18.66
CA ALA A 323 -5.33 -20.46 19.58
C ALA A 323 -6.05 -20.57 20.95
N ASP A 324 -6.72 -21.69 21.25
CA ASP A 324 -7.54 -21.87 22.48
C ASP A 324 -8.67 -20.82 22.61
N LEU A 325 -9.22 -20.37 21.47
CA LEU A 325 -10.35 -19.45 21.32
C LEU A 325 -11.54 -20.10 20.61
N CYS A 326 -12.73 -19.53 20.78
CA CYS A 326 -13.87 -19.72 19.87
C CYS A 326 -14.06 -18.48 18.97
N GLU A 327 -14.81 -18.59 17.86
CA GLU A 327 -15.05 -17.45 16.94
C GLU A 327 -15.67 -16.23 17.66
N ALA A 328 -16.59 -16.46 18.58
CA ALA A 328 -17.22 -15.40 19.36
C ALA A 328 -16.18 -14.59 20.19
N ASP A 329 -15.15 -15.27 20.69
CA ASP A 329 -14.12 -14.67 21.54
C ASP A 329 -13.18 -13.78 20.73
N ALA A 330 -12.90 -14.14 19.48
CA ALA A 330 -11.97 -13.39 18.63
C ALA A 330 -12.47 -12.00 18.22
N ARG A 331 -13.77 -11.73 18.38
CA ARG A 331 -14.37 -10.41 18.13
C ARG A 331 -14.56 -9.59 19.42
N ASP A 332 -14.26 -10.18 20.57
CA ASP A 332 -14.45 -9.59 21.90
C ASP A 332 -13.10 -9.36 22.58
N GLU A 333 -12.73 -8.09 22.77
CA GLU A 333 -11.47 -7.73 23.44
C GLU A 333 -11.39 -8.27 24.87
N ASP A 334 -12.53 -8.40 25.57
CA ASP A 334 -12.55 -8.96 26.93
C ASP A 334 -12.26 -10.46 26.90
N ALA A 335 -12.82 -11.19 25.93
CA ALA A 335 -12.56 -12.61 25.76
C ALA A 335 -11.09 -12.87 25.37
N ILE A 336 -10.51 -12.05 24.50
CA ILE A 336 -9.08 -12.10 24.17
C ILE A 336 -8.22 -11.81 25.41
N ALA A 337 -8.59 -10.81 26.22
CA ALA A 337 -7.86 -10.51 27.45
C ALA A 337 -7.90 -11.69 28.45
N VAL A 338 -9.05 -12.37 28.58
CA VAL A 338 -9.19 -13.59 29.39
C VAL A 338 -8.32 -14.73 28.84
N ALA A 339 -8.24 -14.89 27.52
CA ALA A 339 -7.37 -15.90 26.89
C ALA A 339 -5.89 -15.60 27.14
N ILE A 340 -5.48 -14.32 27.07
CA ILE A 340 -4.11 -13.89 27.43
C ILE A 340 -3.83 -14.21 28.89
N ASP A 341 -4.72 -13.87 29.83
CA ASP A 341 -4.57 -14.20 31.25
C ASP A 341 -4.39 -15.72 31.48
N LYS A 342 -5.21 -16.54 30.82
CA LYS A 342 -5.10 -18.01 30.86
C LYS A 342 -3.77 -18.50 30.31
N ALA A 343 -3.27 -17.92 29.22
CA ALA A 343 -1.96 -18.25 28.64
C ALA A 343 -0.81 -17.88 29.59
N ILE A 344 -0.85 -16.68 30.19
CA ILE A 344 0.12 -16.24 31.19
C ILE A 344 0.13 -17.20 32.39
N ARG A 345 -1.03 -17.60 32.91
CA ARG A 345 -1.14 -18.58 34.00
C ARG A 345 -0.56 -19.94 33.63
N ARG A 346 -0.83 -20.42 32.40
CA ARG A 346 -0.34 -21.70 31.90
C ARG A 346 1.19 -21.72 31.79
N HIS A 347 1.80 -20.62 31.37
CA HIS A 347 3.24 -20.50 31.12
C HIS A 347 4.01 -19.76 32.22
N ARG A 348 3.39 -19.57 33.41
CA ARG A 348 3.93 -18.79 34.54
C ARG A 348 5.39 -19.09 34.87
N ASP A 349 5.73 -20.37 35.01
CA ASP A 349 7.08 -20.77 35.41
C ASP A 349 8.13 -20.45 34.32
N ALA A 350 7.79 -20.64 33.05
CA ALA A 350 8.67 -20.32 31.93
C ALA A 350 8.85 -18.80 31.78
N LEU A 351 7.75 -18.04 31.83
CA LEU A 351 7.74 -16.57 31.72
C LEU A 351 8.59 -15.90 32.80
N ALA A 352 8.55 -16.41 34.03
CA ALA A 352 9.23 -15.82 35.18
C ALA A 352 10.72 -16.20 35.30
N SER A 353 11.20 -17.24 34.61
CA SER A 353 12.54 -17.79 34.83
C SER A 353 13.45 -17.73 33.60
N SER A 354 13.09 -18.46 32.55
CA SER A 354 13.89 -18.60 31.33
C SER A 354 13.39 -17.75 30.17
N GLY A 355 12.18 -17.20 30.29
CA GLY A 355 11.37 -16.73 29.17
C GLY A 355 10.59 -17.89 28.54
N PHE A 356 9.42 -17.57 28.00
CA PHE A 356 8.61 -18.46 27.17
C PHE A 356 9.04 -18.32 25.72
N ASP A 357 9.56 -19.40 25.14
CA ASP A 357 10.00 -19.45 23.74
C ASP A 357 8.85 -19.87 22.82
N SER A 358 8.52 -19.01 21.85
CA SER A 358 7.55 -19.27 20.78
C SER A 358 8.19 -18.99 19.43
N GLY A 359 8.76 -20.04 18.81
CA GLY A 359 9.41 -19.96 17.50
C GLY A 359 10.56 -18.95 17.46
N THR A 360 10.39 -17.87 16.71
CA THR A 360 11.35 -16.77 16.58
C THR A 360 11.22 -15.70 17.66
N THR A 361 10.46 -15.99 18.72
CA THR A 361 10.13 -15.02 19.76
C THR A 361 10.40 -15.59 21.15
N THR A 362 10.85 -14.75 22.08
CA THR A 362 10.85 -15.07 23.52
C THR A 362 10.05 -14.02 24.27
N VAL A 363 9.18 -14.44 25.17
CA VAL A 363 8.38 -13.56 26.03
C VAL A 363 8.82 -13.71 27.49
N PHE A 364 9.00 -12.59 28.19
CA PHE A 364 9.40 -12.54 29.59
C PHE A 364 8.35 -11.85 30.45
N MET A 365 8.31 -12.25 31.72
CA MET A 365 7.57 -11.56 32.78
C MET A 365 8.34 -11.71 34.10
N ASP A 366 9.39 -10.92 34.25
CA ASP A 366 10.29 -11.00 35.39
C ASP A 366 9.51 -10.77 36.71
N ASP A 367 9.70 -11.67 37.68
CA ASP A 367 8.96 -11.71 38.96
C ASP A 367 7.42 -11.66 38.82
N MET A 368 6.89 -12.08 37.67
CA MET A 368 5.46 -11.97 37.33
C MET A 368 4.93 -10.55 37.51
N CYS A 369 5.73 -9.54 37.16
CA CYS A 369 5.37 -8.12 37.26
C CYS A 369 5.54 -7.41 35.92
N ASP A 370 4.77 -6.35 35.72
CA ASP A 370 5.04 -5.36 34.68
C ASP A 370 6.39 -4.67 35.01
N PRO A 371 7.42 -4.78 34.14
CA PRO A 371 8.77 -4.29 34.43
C PRO A 371 8.88 -2.76 34.54
N ILE A 372 7.84 -2.01 34.16
CA ILE A 372 7.84 -0.55 34.13
C ILE A 372 7.00 0.00 35.28
N SER A 373 5.77 -0.49 35.45
CA SER A 373 4.88 -0.04 36.51
C SER A 373 5.10 -0.78 37.84
N ALA A 374 5.87 -1.88 37.82
CA ALA A 374 6.01 -2.84 38.92
C ALA A 374 4.68 -3.45 39.40
N MET A 375 3.62 -3.39 38.56
CA MET A 375 2.34 -3.99 38.87
C MET A 375 2.43 -5.52 38.77
N ALA A 376 2.15 -6.21 39.87
CA ALA A 376 2.15 -7.67 39.91
C ALA A 376 0.97 -8.26 39.13
N PHE A 377 1.21 -9.36 38.43
CA PHE A 377 0.16 -10.25 37.94
C PHE A 377 -0.65 -10.76 39.14
N ASP A 378 -1.99 -10.71 39.04
CA ASP A 378 -2.95 -10.95 40.12
C ASP A 378 -3.15 -9.80 41.16
N ALA A 379 -2.62 -8.58 40.94
CA ALA A 379 -2.86 -7.45 41.85
C ALA A 379 -4.29 -6.86 41.80
N GLY A 380 -5.08 -7.22 40.77
CA GLY A 380 -6.50 -6.89 40.61
C GLY A 380 -7.13 -7.77 39.52
N GLU A 381 -8.33 -8.31 39.77
CA GLU A 381 -9.10 -9.02 38.73
C GLU A 381 -9.50 -8.01 37.64
N GLY A 382 -9.10 -8.26 36.39
CA GLY A 382 -9.50 -7.45 35.23
C GLY A 382 -8.40 -6.62 34.57
N GLU A 383 -7.15 -6.70 35.03
CA GLU A 383 -6.03 -6.05 34.36
C GLU A 383 -5.76 -6.68 32.98
N ARG A 384 -5.64 -5.83 31.96
CA ARG A 384 -5.34 -6.27 30.59
C ARG A 384 -3.84 -6.19 30.32
N TRP A 385 -3.31 -7.22 29.68
CA TRP A 385 -1.87 -7.37 29.39
C TRP A 385 -1.59 -7.29 27.89
N CYS A 386 -0.41 -6.79 27.55
CA CYS A 386 0.12 -6.70 26.19
C CYS A 386 1.63 -6.91 26.19
N LEU A 387 2.25 -6.95 25.02
CA LEU A 387 3.68 -7.21 24.87
C LEU A 387 4.42 -5.96 24.43
N LEU A 388 5.55 -5.65 25.06
CA LEU A 388 6.49 -4.60 24.67
C LEU A 388 7.76 -5.23 24.12
N LEU A 389 8.21 -4.81 22.94
CA LEU A 389 9.45 -5.29 22.33
C LEU A 389 10.64 -4.86 23.20
N ARG A 390 11.36 -5.83 23.76
CA ARG A 390 12.61 -5.60 24.48
C ARG A 390 13.78 -5.36 23.51
N GLY A 391 13.77 -6.07 22.38
CA GLY A 391 14.76 -5.95 21.32
C GLY A 391 14.76 -7.15 20.38
N GLU A 392 15.65 -7.13 19.39
CA GLU A 392 15.85 -8.22 18.43
C GLU A 392 17.33 -8.63 18.39
N HIS A 393 17.61 -9.93 18.52
CA HIS A 393 18.96 -10.48 18.42
C HIS A 393 18.98 -11.70 17.50
N GLN A 394 19.79 -11.64 16.44
CA GLN A 394 19.93 -12.72 15.44
C GLN A 394 18.58 -13.18 14.85
N GLY A 395 17.67 -12.24 14.60
CA GLY A 395 16.32 -12.53 14.08
C GLY A 395 15.35 -13.12 15.10
N LYS A 396 15.77 -13.27 16.36
CA LYS A 396 14.88 -13.62 17.48
C LYS A 396 14.41 -12.34 18.18
N ARG A 397 13.10 -12.11 18.24
CA ARG A 397 12.51 -10.97 18.95
C ARG A 397 12.23 -11.33 20.40
N THR A 398 12.50 -10.40 21.29
CA THR A 398 12.25 -10.58 22.72
C THR A 398 11.21 -9.57 23.17
N TYR A 399 10.21 -10.01 23.91
CA TYR A 399 9.15 -9.15 24.44
C TYR A 399 9.02 -9.27 25.96
N ASP A 400 8.53 -8.21 26.57
CA ASP A 400 8.12 -8.13 27.96
C ASP A 400 6.60 -8.02 28.07
N LEU A 401 6.00 -8.77 28.99
CA LEU A 401 4.61 -8.57 29.39
C LEU A 401 4.48 -7.28 30.21
N ILE A 402 3.74 -6.33 29.67
CA ILE A 402 3.38 -5.07 30.33
C ILE A 402 1.86 -4.94 30.38
N THR A 403 1.38 -4.06 31.23
CA THR A 403 -0.06 -3.78 31.32
C THR A 403 -0.46 -2.82 30.20
N VAL A 404 -1.72 -2.91 29.76
CA VAL A 404 -2.26 -2.02 28.73
C VAL A 404 -2.22 -0.55 29.19
N GLU A 405 -2.32 -0.29 30.49
CA GLU A 405 -2.19 1.05 31.05
C GLU A 405 -0.76 1.59 30.92
N THR A 406 0.26 0.78 31.26
CA THR A 406 1.67 1.13 31.00
C THR A 406 1.90 1.41 29.52
N ALA A 407 1.37 0.58 28.62
CA ALA A 407 1.51 0.79 27.18
C ALA A 407 0.96 2.14 26.72
N LYS A 408 -0.23 2.55 27.21
CA LYS A 408 -0.81 3.88 26.92
C LYS A 408 0.06 5.02 27.43
N GLN A 409 0.65 4.85 28.62
CA GLN A 409 1.56 5.86 29.18
C GLN A 409 2.82 6.00 28.31
N LEU A 410 3.42 4.89 27.87
CA LEU A 410 4.57 4.91 26.96
C LEU A 410 4.23 5.58 25.62
N GLU A 411 3.07 5.28 25.03
CA GLU A 411 2.60 5.92 23.81
C GLU A 411 2.41 7.43 23.97
N SER A 412 1.94 7.88 25.14
CA SER A 412 1.82 9.31 25.42
C SER A 412 3.17 10.02 25.54
N ILE A 413 4.20 9.32 26.04
CA ILE A 413 5.58 9.82 26.14
C ILE A 413 6.27 9.78 24.76
N GLY A 414 5.93 8.80 23.92
CA GLY A 414 6.48 8.61 22.58
C GLY A 414 7.94 8.14 22.54
N THR A 415 8.48 7.66 23.68
CA THR A 415 9.87 7.20 23.80
C THR A 415 9.90 5.78 24.33
N HIS A 416 10.69 4.91 23.69
CA HIS A 416 10.85 3.53 24.10
C HIS A 416 11.63 3.46 25.42
N PRO A 417 11.14 2.78 26.47
CA PRO A 417 11.71 2.87 27.82
C PRO A 417 13.12 2.27 27.92
N LEU A 418 13.42 1.24 27.11
CA LEU A 418 14.71 0.56 27.12
C LEU A 418 15.74 1.18 26.17
N THR A 419 15.41 1.37 24.89
CA THR A 419 16.34 1.92 23.89
C THR A 419 16.48 3.44 23.95
N ARG A 420 15.51 4.15 24.56
CA ARG A 420 15.39 5.62 24.57
C ARG A 420 15.23 6.25 23.17
N GLU A 421 14.88 5.43 22.19
CA GLU A 421 14.54 5.89 20.84
C GLU A 421 13.05 6.25 20.75
N ALA A 422 12.60 6.75 19.60
CA ALA A 422 11.18 6.98 19.37
C ALA A 422 10.42 5.66 19.50
N LEU A 423 9.33 5.66 20.27
CA LEU A 423 8.48 4.47 20.40
C LEU A 423 7.74 4.26 19.08
N HIS A 424 8.00 3.14 18.43
CA HIS A 424 7.28 2.73 17.24
C HIS A 424 6.02 1.94 17.63
N ARG A 425 4.98 2.01 16.80
CA ARG A 425 3.74 1.25 17.05
C ARG A 425 3.97 -0.27 17.08
N SER A 426 4.92 -0.75 16.28
CA SER A 426 5.32 -2.16 16.23
C SER A 426 5.99 -2.64 17.51
N ASP A 427 6.38 -1.73 18.40
CA ASP A 427 7.01 -2.10 19.66
C ASP A 427 5.99 -2.61 20.68
N ILE A 428 4.69 -2.39 20.47
CA ILE A 428 3.64 -2.82 21.40
C ILE A 428 2.62 -3.70 20.67
N LEU A 429 2.55 -4.99 21.01
CA LEU A 429 1.59 -5.94 20.46
C LEU A 429 0.42 -6.14 21.42
N ARG A 430 -0.81 -6.11 20.89
CA ARG A 430 -2.06 -6.21 21.67
C ARG A 430 -3.01 -7.26 21.10
N GLY A 431 -4.02 -7.62 21.88
CA GLY A 431 -5.12 -8.45 21.42
C GLY A 431 -4.65 -9.79 20.84
N THR A 432 -5.16 -10.13 19.65
CA THR A 432 -4.87 -11.42 19.00
C THR A 432 -3.39 -11.61 18.69
N ALA A 433 -2.64 -10.56 18.34
CA ALA A 433 -1.20 -10.69 18.09
C ALA A 433 -0.40 -10.99 19.36
N ALA A 434 -0.79 -10.40 20.49
CA ALA A 434 -0.19 -10.74 21.78
C ALA A 434 -0.52 -12.18 22.19
N LEU A 435 -1.77 -12.61 21.98
CA LEU A 435 -2.20 -13.96 22.28
C LEU A 435 -1.44 -15.02 21.45
N ASP A 436 -1.30 -14.81 20.14
CA ASP A 436 -0.60 -15.77 19.26
C ASP A 436 0.86 -16.01 19.68
N LEU A 437 1.52 -15.03 20.31
CA LEU A 437 2.87 -15.19 20.85
C LEU A 437 2.93 -15.91 22.21
N LEU A 438 1.79 -16.02 22.89
CA LEU A 438 1.66 -16.66 24.21
C LEU A 438 1.04 -18.05 24.15
N VAL A 439 0.44 -18.43 23.02
CA VAL A 439 -0.06 -19.79 22.80
C VAL A 439 1.06 -20.65 22.25
N ASP A 440 1.37 -21.73 22.97
CA ASP A 440 2.33 -22.75 22.54
C ASP A 440 1.80 -23.49 21.31
N ALA A 441 2.21 -23.01 20.14
CA ALA A 441 1.83 -23.54 18.86
C ALA A 441 3.05 -24.19 18.21
N GLU A 442 3.25 -25.50 18.43
CA GLU A 442 4.13 -26.27 17.54
C GLU A 442 3.66 -26.08 16.09
N PRO A 443 4.56 -25.84 15.13
CA PRO A 443 4.17 -25.70 13.73
C PRO A 443 3.53 -27.00 13.24
N ARG A 444 2.23 -26.96 12.92
CA ARG A 444 1.46 -28.14 12.50
C ARG A 444 1.33 -28.21 10.97
N PRO A 445 1.31 -29.44 10.39
CA PRO A 445 1.22 -29.61 8.94
C PRO A 445 -0.10 -29.06 8.40
N MET A 446 -0.03 -28.21 7.37
CA MET A 446 -1.20 -27.78 6.61
C MET A 446 -1.71 -28.97 5.79
N SER A 447 -2.93 -29.43 6.07
CA SER A 447 -3.65 -30.42 5.26
C SER A 447 -4.36 -29.79 4.07
#